data_AF-A0A3D3M152-F1
#
_entry.id   AF-A0A3D3M152-F1
#
_cell.length_a   1.000
_cell.length_b   1.000
_cell.length_c   1.000
_cell.angle_alpha   90.00
_cell.angle_beta   90.00
_cell.angle_gamma   90.00
#
_symmetry.space_group_name_H-M   'P 1'
#
loop_
_entity.id
_entity.type
_entity.pdbx_description
1 polymer ?
#
loop_
_entity_poly.entity_id
_entity_poly.type
_entity_poly.pdbx_seq_one_letter_code
_entity_poly.pdbx_strand_id
1 'polypeptide(L)'
;MNLRNLTIARRAGLGFTLISLLVALLGWFAVVQMQAIRQSEVAVETNWVPSLRVISDVREIMLRIRTISLRMALDPDPANTATYQGQMDTRLKDLDSKLTVLDGFIDTPEEKALAQAFRTSLAEYRSGLNSSFELARQKDLAGLNKLLLVDMKQVVETSGKALADFGDLYGKQIDAEGKAAKAQYDRSLQIIIVFVIIAALATIGLALWLTRGIVRPLERAVRTAEHVAEGDLSQQIQVEGNDEVTRLQRALQQMQNNLRSAMRHISDSATQLASAATELNSVTEDSYRGLHQQNAEIEQAATAVNEMTSAVEEVARNAASTCDASTQTSDSARAGQTRVLETVDSIQTLTHDVQGTAGLVRNLVEQSQDIGKVLDVIRAIAEQTNLLALNAA
;
A
#
# COMPACT_ATOMS: atom_id res chain seq x y z
N MET A 1 -0.50 26.18 8.73
CA MET A 1 0.11 25.01 9.40
C MET A 1 0.17 23.86 8.42
N ASN A 2 1.36 23.29 8.18
CA ASN A 2 1.54 22.24 7.19
C ASN A 2 0.72 20.99 7.59
N LEU A 3 -0.31 20.65 6.80
CA LEU A 3 -1.37 19.69 7.17
C LEU A 3 -0.87 18.27 7.46
N ARG A 4 0.38 17.96 7.09
CA ARG A 4 0.97 16.61 7.08
C ARG A 4 1.82 16.28 8.31
N ASN A 5 1.84 17.13 9.34
CA ASN A 5 2.60 16.90 10.57
C ASN A 5 1.83 16.11 11.65
N LEU A 6 0.53 15.87 11.43
CA LEU A 6 -0.32 15.10 12.36
C LEU A 6 -0.64 13.74 11.77
N THR A 7 -0.76 12.71 12.60
CA THR A 7 -1.27 11.41 12.19
C THR A 7 -2.69 11.51 11.63
N ILE A 8 -3.09 10.56 10.78
CA ILE A 8 -4.45 10.47 10.23
C ILE A 8 -5.48 10.44 11.38
N ALA A 9 -5.21 9.63 12.40
CA ALA A 9 -6.10 9.47 13.56
C ALA A 9 -6.31 10.79 14.31
N ARG A 10 -5.26 11.59 14.52
CA ARG A 10 -5.38 12.90 15.21
C ARG A 10 -6.16 13.90 14.36
N ARG A 11 -5.97 13.91 13.04
CA ARG A 11 -6.71 14.81 12.13
C ARG A 11 -8.20 14.46 12.07
N ALA A 12 -8.51 13.17 11.89
CA ALA A 12 -9.89 12.69 11.91
C ALA A 12 -10.52 12.94 13.29
N GLY A 13 -9.81 12.64 14.37
CA GLY A 13 -10.26 12.87 15.75
C GLY A 13 -10.62 14.33 16.01
N LEU A 14 -9.74 15.28 15.65
CA LEU A 14 -10.05 16.72 15.78
C LEU A 14 -11.32 17.12 15.02
N GLY A 15 -11.51 16.57 13.81
CA GLY A 15 -12.69 16.84 13.01
C GLY A 15 -13.98 16.29 13.59
N PHE A 16 -13.97 15.03 14.03
CA PHE A 16 -15.11 14.43 14.70
C PHE A 16 -15.42 15.13 16.02
N THR A 17 -14.41 15.45 16.84
CA THR A 17 -14.60 16.19 18.09
C THR A 17 -15.20 17.57 17.83
N LEU A 18 -14.73 18.31 16.81
CA LEU A 18 -15.29 19.60 16.45
C LEU A 18 -16.78 19.49 16.07
N ILE A 19 -17.13 18.53 15.20
CA ILE A 19 -18.52 18.33 14.76
C ILE A 19 -19.40 17.89 15.95
N SER A 20 -18.94 16.93 16.75
CA SER A 20 -19.68 16.48 17.94
C SER A 20 -19.90 17.61 18.94
N LEU A 21 -18.91 18.48 19.15
CA LEU A 21 -19.02 19.63 20.04
C LEU A 21 -20.01 20.66 19.49
N LEU A 22 -19.99 20.93 18.18
CA LEU A 22 -20.98 21.81 17.53
C LEU A 22 -22.41 21.26 17.67
N VAL A 23 -22.61 19.96 17.45
CA VAL A 23 -23.92 19.31 17.62
C VAL A 23 -24.38 19.35 19.08
N ALA A 24 -23.48 19.08 20.03
CA ALA A 24 -23.79 19.13 21.45
C ALA A 24 -24.15 20.56 21.91
N LEU A 25 -23.40 21.58 21.46
CA LEU A 25 -23.71 22.98 21.73
C LEU A 25 -25.05 23.41 21.13
N LEU A 26 -25.35 22.99 19.89
CA LEU A 26 -26.64 23.29 19.26
C LEU A 26 -27.79 22.59 19.99
N GLY A 27 -27.63 21.33 20.38
CA GLY A 27 -28.62 20.59 21.16
C GLY A 27 -28.87 21.22 22.52
N TRP A 28 -27.79 21.55 23.25
CA TRP A 28 -27.86 22.28 24.51
C TRP A 28 -28.60 23.61 24.36
N PHE A 29 -28.21 24.41 23.36
CA PHE A 29 -28.82 25.71 23.09
C PHE A 29 -30.31 25.58 22.78
N ALA A 30 -30.70 24.61 21.94
CA ALA A 30 -32.10 24.36 21.61
C ALA A 30 -32.94 23.99 22.84
N VAL A 31 -32.39 23.17 23.76
CA VAL A 31 -33.08 22.78 25.00
C VAL A 31 -33.28 23.98 25.93
N VAL A 32 -32.24 24.77 26.18
CA VAL A 32 -32.33 25.99 27.02
C VAL A 32 -33.39 26.95 26.47
N GLN A 33 -33.43 27.09 25.16
CA GLN A 33 -34.34 27.99 24.49
C GLN A 33 -35.79 27.50 24.50
N MET A 34 -36.02 26.19 24.33
CA MET A 34 -37.34 25.58 24.53
C MET A 34 -37.84 25.75 25.96
N GLN A 35 -36.95 25.67 26.96
CA GLN A 35 -37.30 25.88 28.36
C GLN A 35 -37.78 27.31 28.64
N ALA A 36 -37.18 28.32 28.00
CA ALA A 36 -37.63 29.71 28.11
C ALA A 36 -39.03 29.91 27.50
N ILE A 37 -39.30 29.32 26.34
CA ILE A 37 -40.63 29.37 25.70
C ILE A 37 -41.67 28.67 26.59
N ARG A 38 -41.30 27.51 27.15
CA ARG A 38 -42.15 26.75 28.08
C ARG A 38 -42.51 27.54 29.34
N GLN A 39 -41.59 28.35 29.88
CA GLN A 39 -41.89 29.18 31.05
C GLN A 39 -42.95 30.24 30.76
N SER A 40 -42.87 30.91 29.60
CA SER A 40 -43.91 31.89 29.19
C SER A 40 -45.25 31.19 28.90
N GLU A 41 -45.24 30.02 28.26
CA GLU A 41 -46.44 29.18 28.08
C GLU A 41 -47.11 28.85 29.43
N VAL A 42 -46.33 28.35 30.40
CA VAL A 42 -46.83 27.99 31.73
C VAL A 42 -47.38 29.21 32.47
N ALA A 43 -46.76 30.39 32.34
CA ALA A 43 -47.28 31.62 32.94
C ALA A 43 -48.65 32.01 32.35
N VAL A 44 -48.83 31.89 31.03
CA VAL A 44 -50.13 32.13 30.38
C VAL A 44 -51.17 31.09 30.82
N GLU A 45 -50.80 29.82 30.86
CA GLU A 45 -51.69 28.70 31.19
C GLU A 45 -52.14 28.71 32.66
N THR A 46 -51.20 28.95 33.59
CA THR A 46 -51.45 28.77 35.02
C THR A 46 -51.73 30.07 35.77
N ASN A 47 -51.32 31.23 35.23
CA ASN A 47 -51.54 32.53 35.87
C ASN A 47 -52.51 33.40 35.07
N TRP A 48 -52.12 33.82 33.86
CA TRP A 48 -52.82 34.91 33.17
C TRP A 48 -54.23 34.55 32.67
N VAL A 49 -54.39 33.40 32.00
CA VAL A 49 -55.70 32.95 31.49
C VAL A 49 -56.67 32.62 32.64
N PRO A 50 -56.28 31.88 33.68
CA PRO A 50 -57.12 31.67 34.86
C PRO A 50 -57.55 32.97 35.54
N SER A 51 -56.64 33.94 35.68
CA SER A 51 -56.93 35.26 36.27
C SER A 51 -58.02 36.01 35.49
N LEU A 52 -57.88 36.08 34.16
CA LEU A 52 -58.88 36.71 33.29
C LEU A 52 -60.23 35.99 33.35
N ARG A 53 -60.22 34.66 33.45
CA ARG A 53 -61.43 33.85 33.61
C ARG A 53 -62.15 34.16 34.92
N VAL A 54 -61.42 34.25 36.04
CA VAL A 54 -61.99 34.57 37.35
C VAL A 54 -62.59 35.97 37.38
N ILE A 55 -61.92 36.97 36.79
CA ILE A 55 -62.49 38.32 36.63
C ILE A 55 -63.79 38.29 35.81
N SER A 56 -63.81 37.49 34.74
CA SER A 56 -65.01 37.31 33.91
C SER A 56 -66.16 36.65 34.68
N ASP A 57 -65.86 35.62 35.48
CA ASP A 57 -66.83 34.95 36.37
C ASP A 57 -67.39 35.94 37.42
N VAL A 58 -66.52 36.74 38.06
CA VAL A 58 -66.93 37.79 39.02
C VAL A 58 -67.86 38.79 38.36
N ARG A 59 -67.52 39.26 37.15
CA ARG A 59 -68.36 40.17 36.37
C ARG A 59 -69.73 39.54 36.05
N GLU A 60 -69.76 38.28 35.63
CA GLU A 60 -71.00 37.56 35.36
C GLU A 60 -71.88 37.45 36.62
N ILE A 61 -71.30 37.09 37.76
CA ILE A 61 -72.02 36.98 39.03
C ILE A 61 -72.58 38.34 39.45
N MET A 62 -71.80 39.42 39.33
CA MET A 62 -72.25 40.79 39.60
C MET A 62 -73.43 41.20 38.70
N LEU A 63 -73.41 40.85 37.42
CA LEU A 63 -74.54 41.08 36.50
C LEU A 63 -75.78 40.26 36.90
N ARG A 64 -75.60 39.01 37.35
CA ARG A 64 -76.71 38.17 37.86
C ARG A 64 -77.31 38.76 39.14
N ILE A 65 -76.47 39.22 40.07
CA ILE A 65 -76.88 39.94 41.29
C ILE A 65 -77.70 41.18 40.92
N ARG A 66 -77.19 42.01 40.00
CA ARG A 66 -77.91 43.17 39.49
C ARG A 66 -79.27 42.78 38.90
N THR A 67 -79.31 41.72 38.11
CA THR A 67 -80.55 41.22 37.48
C THR A 67 -81.56 40.72 38.51
N ILE A 68 -81.12 40.10 39.62
CA ILE A 68 -82.01 39.71 40.73
C ILE A 68 -82.55 40.97 41.43
N SER A 69 -81.69 41.94 41.76
CA SER A 69 -82.10 43.16 42.45
C SER A 69 -83.14 43.96 41.65
N LEU A 70 -82.97 44.07 40.33
CA LEU A 70 -83.92 44.76 39.45
C LEU A 70 -85.23 43.98 39.28
N ARG A 71 -85.18 42.64 39.19
CA ARG A 71 -86.40 41.82 39.15
C ARG A 71 -87.23 41.95 40.41
N MET A 72 -86.58 41.97 41.59
CA MET A 72 -87.26 42.22 42.86
C MET A 72 -87.98 43.58 42.87
N ALA A 73 -87.36 44.63 42.32
CA ALA A 73 -87.98 45.95 42.25
C ALA A 73 -89.19 46.05 41.30
N LEU A 74 -89.27 45.14 40.32
CA LEU A 74 -90.34 45.05 39.34
C LEU A 74 -91.43 44.03 39.71
N ASP A 75 -91.19 43.19 40.72
CA ASP A 75 -92.15 42.17 41.15
C ASP A 75 -93.24 42.81 42.01
N PRO A 76 -94.52 42.74 41.59
CA PRO A 76 -95.62 43.35 42.35
C PRO A 76 -95.98 42.57 43.62
N ASP A 77 -95.50 41.33 43.82
CA ASP A 77 -95.83 40.50 44.97
C ASP A 77 -94.71 40.51 46.04
N PRO A 78 -94.93 41.17 47.20
CA PRO A 78 -93.95 41.20 48.28
C PRO A 78 -93.61 39.81 48.87
N ALA A 79 -94.47 38.80 48.69
CA ALA A 79 -94.21 37.44 49.14
C ALA A 79 -92.98 36.81 48.46
N ASN A 80 -92.65 37.25 47.24
CA ASN A 80 -91.49 36.77 46.48
C ASN A 80 -90.15 37.33 46.99
N THR A 81 -90.15 38.34 47.88
CA THR A 81 -88.93 38.96 48.42
C THR A 81 -88.00 37.92 49.07
N ALA A 82 -88.55 36.94 49.80
CA ALA A 82 -87.77 35.87 50.43
C ALA A 82 -87.07 34.98 49.39
N THR A 83 -87.73 34.71 48.26
CA THR A 83 -87.15 33.96 47.14
C THR A 83 -85.98 34.71 46.50
N TYR A 84 -86.14 36.01 46.24
CA TYR A 84 -85.05 36.83 45.70
C TYR A 84 -83.88 36.94 46.68
N GLN A 85 -84.16 37.00 47.99
CA GLN A 85 -83.11 37.00 48.99
C GLN A 85 -82.32 35.67 48.99
N GLY A 86 -82.99 34.52 48.93
CA GLY A 86 -82.29 33.23 48.84
C GLY A 86 -81.44 33.08 47.56
N GLN A 87 -81.94 33.58 46.42
CA GLN A 87 -81.16 33.65 45.18
C GLN A 87 -79.96 34.59 45.32
N MET A 88 -80.13 35.73 45.99
CA MET A 88 -79.07 36.69 46.24
C MET A 88 -77.98 36.11 47.14
N ASP A 89 -78.36 35.50 48.26
CA ASP A 89 -77.42 34.90 49.22
C ASP A 89 -76.57 33.82 48.55
N THR A 90 -77.16 33.05 47.64
CA THR A 90 -76.43 32.06 46.83
C THR A 90 -75.38 32.74 45.94
N ARG A 91 -75.76 33.81 45.23
CA ARG A 91 -74.82 34.52 44.34
C ARG A 91 -73.76 35.32 45.09
N LEU A 92 -74.07 35.85 46.27
CA LEU A 92 -73.09 36.50 47.13
C LEU A 92 -72.05 35.50 47.65
N LYS A 93 -72.47 34.27 48.01
CA LYS A 93 -71.53 33.18 48.34
C LYS A 93 -70.66 32.78 47.16
N ASP A 94 -71.25 32.64 45.97
CA ASP A 94 -70.48 32.35 44.74
C ASP A 94 -69.45 33.46 44.46
N LEU A 95 -69.86 34.72 44.66
CA LEU A 95 -68.99 35.89 44.51
C LEU A 95 -67.83 35.83 45.51
N ASP A 96 -68.09 35.63 46.80
CA ASP A 96 -67.04 35.52 47.83
C ASP A 96 -66.05 34.39 47.52
N SER A 97 -66.55 33.24 47.04
CA SER A 97 -65.70 32.13 46.60
C SER A 97 -64.79 32.53 45.44
N LYS A 98 -65.32 33.20 44.41
CA LYS A 98 -64.52 33.67 43.26
C LYS A 98 -63.53 34.77 43.64
N LEU A 99 -63.87 35.64 44.58
CA LEU A 99 -62.94 36.65 45.10
C LEU A 99 -61.80 36.01 45.88
N THR A 100 -62.07 34.95 46.64
CA THR A 100 -61.02 34.18 47.32
C THR A 100 -60.06 33.54 46.31
N VAL A 101 -60.58 33.07 45.16
CA VAL A 101 -59.74 32.55 44.07
C VAL A 101 -58.95 33.68 43.41
N LEU A 102 -59.56 34.85 43.19
CA LEU A 102 -58.90 36.01 42.60
C LEU A 102 -57.69 36.47 43.44
N ASP A 103 -57.79 36.38 44.77
CA ASP A 103 -56.71 36.74 45.69
C ASP A 103 -55.44 35.91 45.49
N GLY A 104 -55.56 34.69 44.96
CA GLY A 104 -54.43 33.85 44.60
C GLY A 104 -53.65 34.31 43.36
N PHE A 105 -54.18 35.30 42.63
CA PHE A 105 -53.58 35.85 41.40
C PHE A 105 -53.14 37.31 41.53
N ILE A 106 -53.27 37.90 42.72
CA ILE A 106 -52.94 39.32 42.96
C ILE A 106 -51.54 39.42 43.55
N ASP A 107 -50.54 39.63 42.69
CA ASP A 107 -49.14 39.65 43.08
C ASP A 107 -48.50 41.04 42.92
N THR A 108 -48.83 41.72 41.82
CA THR A 108 -48.21 42.99 41.41
C THR A 108 -48.82 44.21 42.12
N PRO A 109 -48.10 45.33 42.21
CA PRO A 109 -48.63 46.57 42.76
C PRO A 109 -49.88 47.09 42.02
N GLU A 110 -49.93 46.90 40.70
CA GLU A 110 -51.04 47.32 39.85
C GLU A 110 -52.30 46.47 40.10
N GLU A 111 -52.15 45.14 40.17
CA GLU A 111 -53.25 44.23 40.54
C GLU A 111 -53.77 44.54 41.95
N LYS A 112 -52.88 44.82 42.91
CA LYS A 112 -53.27 45.20 44.28
C LYS A 112 -54.06 46.50 44.31
N ALA A 113 -53.66 47.50 43.53
CA ALA A 113 -54.37 48.77 43.44
C ALA A 113 -55.78 48.59 42.85
N LEU A 114 -55.89 47.82 41.76
CA LEU A 114 -57.18 47.51 41.14
C LEU A 114 -58.07 46.66 42.08
N ALA A 115 -57.48 45.68 42.78
CA ALA A 115 -58.19 44.82 43.74
C ALA A 115 -58.81 45.67 44.86
N GLN A 116 -58.03 46.62 45.38
CA GLN A 116 -58.49 47.51 46.42
C GLN A 116 -59.59 48.46 45.94
N ALA A 117 -59.44 49.01 44.73
CA ALA A 117 -60.48 49.86 44.11
C ALA A 117 -61.80 49.09 43.94
N PHE A 118 -61.73 47.87 43.40
CA PHE A 118 -62.90 47.01 43.23
C PHE A 118 -63.52 46.59 44.56
N ARG A 119 -62.72 46.23 45.57
CA ARG A 119 -63.23 45.86 46.90
C ARG A 119 -63.94 47.02 47.58
N THR A 120 -63.43 48.23 47.41
CA THR A 120 -64.06 49.45 47.95
C THR A 120 -65.43 49.67 47.31
N SER A 121 -65.52 49.63 45.98
CA SER A 121 -66.80 49.80 45.29
C SER A 121 -67.77 48.63 45.53
N LEU A 122 -67.25 47.41 45.73
CA LEU A 122 -68.05 46.24 46.08
C LEU A 122 -68.67 46.36 47.49
N ALA A 123 -67.95 46.93 48.45
CA ALA A 123 -68.49 47.15 49.79
C ALA A 123 -69.67 48.13 49.76
N GLU A 124 -69.55 49.23 49.02
CA GLU A 124 -70.65 50.18 48.77
C GLU A 124 -71.81 49.49 48.04
N TYR A 125 -71.51 48.65 47.06
CA TYR A 125 -72.51 47.89 46.32
C TYR A 125 -73.30 46.94 47.24
N ARG A 126 -72.61 46.20 48.13
CA ARG A 126 -73.23 45.33 49.13
C ARG A 126 -74.11 46.10 50.11
N SER A 127 -73.66 47.27 50.55
CA SER A 127 -74.46 48.13 51.43
C SER A 127 -75.78 48.54 50.74
N GLY A 128 -75.71 48.98 49.49
CA GLY A 128 -76.91 49.33 48.71
C GLY A 128 -77.85 48.13 48.48
N LEU A 129 -77.31 46.93 48.25
CA LEU A 129 -78.11 45.72 48.15
C LEU A 129 -78.84 45.40 49.46
N ASN A 130 -78.17 45.49 50.60
CA ASN A 130 -78.81 45.25 51.90
C ASN A 130 -79.97 46.23 52.15
N SER A 131 -79.73 47.53 51.91
CA SER A 131 -80.80 48.55 52.00
C SER A 131 -81.95 48.29 51.02
N SER A 132 -81.67 47.73 49.84
CA SER A 132 -82.72 47.36 48.87
C SER A 132 -83.66 46.26 49.41
N PHE A 133 -83.13 45.27 50.13
CA PHE A 133 -83.97 44.24 50.76
C PHE A 133 -84.74 44.78 51.97
N GLU A 134 -84.18 45.74 52.71
CA GLU A 134 -84.92 46.42 53.79
C GLU A 134 -86.12 47.20 53.25
N LEU A 135 -85.92 47.99 52.18
CA LEU A 135 -86.99 48.73 51.51
C LEU A 135 -88.05 47.78 50.92
N ALA A 136 -87.63 46.67 50.31
CA ALA A 136 -88.54 45.65 49.79
C ALA A 136 -89.42 45.04 50.91
N ARG A 137 -88.85 44.71 52.08
CA ARG A 137 -89.61 44.21 53.24
C ARG A 137 -90.58 45.25 53.81
N GLN A 138 -90.20 46.53 53.76
CA GLN A 138 -91.04 47.66 54.16
C GLN A 138 -92.11 48.01 53.12
N LYS A 139 -92.11 47.35 51.96
CA LYS A 139 -93.00 47.61 50.81
C LYS A 139 -92.85 49.02 50.23
N ASP A 140 -91.70 49.67 50.43
CA ASP A 140 -91.40 50.97 49.85
C ASP A 140 -90.81 50.79 48.44
N LEU A 141 -91.69 50.57 47.46
CA LEU A 141 -91.29 50.40 46.06
C LEU A 141 -90.71 51.67 45.43
N ALA A 142 -91.11 52.85 45.91
CA ALA A 142 -90.59 54.12 45.39
C ALA A 142 -89.14 54.34 45.85
N GLY A 143 -88.87 54.12 47.14
CA GLY A 143 -87.52 54.13 47.69
C GLY A 143 -86.63 53.05 47.07
N LEU A 144 -87.15 51.82 46.91
CA LEU A 144 -86.43 50.72 46.27
C LEU A 144 -86.00 51.05 44.83
N ASN A 145 -86.93 51.58 44.02
CA ASN A 145 -86.64 51.97 42.64
C ASN A 145 -85.66 53.13 42.57
N LYS A 146 -85.79 54.15 43.43
CA LYS A 146 -84.83 55.26 43.51
C LYS A 146 -83.43 54.74 43.86
N LEU A 147 -83.31 53.90 44.88
CA LEU A 147 -82.04 53.33 45.31
C LEU A 147 -81.37 52.55 44.19
N LEU A 148 -82.09 51.60 43.57
CA LEU A 148 -81.50 50.70 42.58
C LEU A 148 -81.24 51.39 41.24
N LEU A 149 -82.11 52.28 40.77
CA LEU A 149 -82.02 52.89 39.43
C LEU A 149 -81.24 54.21 39.40
N VAL A 150 -81.22 54.95 40.52
CA VAL A 150 -80.58 56.27 40.60
C VAL A 150 -79.38 56.23 41.53
N ASP A 151 -79.58 55.97 42.82
CA ASP A 151 -78.54 56.19 43.84
C ASP A 151 -77.37 55.19 43.68
N MET A 152 -77.66 53.93 43.32
CA MET A 152 -76.64 52.89 43.09
C MET A 152 -75.99 52.96 41.69
N LYS A 153 -76.47 53.82 40.79
CA LYS A 153 -75.97 53.86 39.40
C LYS A 153 -74.46 54.08 39.34
N GLN A 154 -73.96 55.07 40.08
CA GLN A 154 -72.53 55.40 40.09
C GLN A 154 -71.68 54.26 40.69
N VAL A 155 -72.18 53.60 41.72
CA VAL A 155 -71.48 52.48 42.38
C VAL A 155 -71.37 51.27 41.43
N VAL A 156 -72.43 50.99 40.66
CA VAL A 156 -72.44 49.94 39.63
C VAL A 156 -71.46 50.27 38.50
N GLU A 157 -71.48 51.51 37.99
CA GLU A 157 -70.56 51.95 36.93
C GLU A 157 -69.10 51.89 37.39
N THR A 158 -68.81 52.32 38.63
CA THR A 158 -67.47 52.30 39.21
C THR A 158 -66.97 50.87 39.41
N SER A 159 -67.80 49.98 39.94
CA SER A 159 -67.46 48.56 40.12
C SER A 159 -67.27 47.84 38.78
N GLY A 160 -68.12 48.13 37.80
CA GLY A 160 -68.02 47.59 36.45
C GLY A 160 -66.75 48.06 35.73
N LYS A 161 -66.39 49.34 35.89
CA LYS A 161 -65.14 49.90 35.37
C LYS A 161 -63.92 49.24 36.02
N ALA A 162 -63.90 49.08 37.33
CA ALA A 162 -62.77 48.43 38.02
C ALA A 162 -62.54 46.98 37.54
N LEU A 163 -63.62 46.21 37.30
CA LEU A 163 -63.50 44.86 36.71
C LEU A 163 -63.07 44.89 35.24
N ALA A 164 -63.50 45.89 34.47
CA ALA A 164 -63.06 46.07 33.08
C ALA A 164 -61.56 46.42 33.03
N ASP A 165 -61.10 47.34 33.88
CA ASP A 165 -59.69 47.73 33.98
C ASP A 165 -58.82 46.52 34.40
N PHE A 166 -59.33 45.62 35.27
CA PHE A 166 -58.69 44.33 35.58
C PHE A 166 -58.60 43.40 34.37
N GLY A 167 -59.71 43.23 33.65
CA GLY A 167 -59.75 42.39 32.45
C GLY A 167 -58.80 42.90 31.37
N ASP A 168 -58.73 44.23 31.20
CA ASP A 168 -57.82 44.89 30.26
C ASP A 168 -56.36 44.74 30.68
N LEU A 169 -56.03 44.80 31.98
CA LEU A 169 -54.67 44.55 32.48
C LEU A 169 -54.24 43.12 32.14
N TYR A 170 -55.04 42.11 32.51
CA TYR A 170 -54.71 40.72 32.21
C TYR A 170 -54.68 40.45 30.71
N GLY A 171 -55.62 41.02 29.95
CA GLY A 171 -55.64 40.93 28.48
C GLY A 171 -54.36 41.49 27.86
N LYS A 172 -53.90 42.67 28.27
CA LYS A 172 -52.64 43.28 27.80
C LYS A 172 -51.43 42.42 28.17
N GLN A 173 -51.41 41.84 29.37
CA GLN A 173 -50.31 41.00 29.82
C GLN A 173 -50.22 39.68 29.04
N ILE A 174 -51.36 39.04 28.76
CA ILE A 174 -51.43 37.84 27.89
C ILE A 174 -50.88 38.18 26.49
N ASP A 175 -51.30 39.31 25.93
CA ASP A 175 -50.87 39.76 24.61
C ASP A 175 -49.37 40.07 24.57
N ALA A 176 -48.84 40.69 25.63
CA ALA A 176 -47.43 41.00 25.79
C ALA A 176 -46.57 39.74 25.92
N GLU A 177 -46.97 38.79 26.78
CA GLU A 177 -46.33 37.47 26.92
C GLU A 177 -46.34 36.70 25.60
N GLY A 178 -47.48 36.67 24.89
CA GLY A 178 -47.58 36.01 23.59
C GLY A 178 -46.64 36.61 22.54
N LYS A 179 -46.54 37.95 22.48
CA LYS A 179 -45.60 38.65 21.59
C LYS A 179 -44.14 38.40 21.97
N ALA A 180 -43.82 38.41 23.27
CA ALA A 180 -42.49 38.12 23.77
C ALA A 180 -42.07 36.67 23.47
N ALA A 181 -42.95 35.70 23.72
CA ALA A 181 -42.73 34.30 23.40
C ALA A 181 -42.51 34.07 21.89
N LYS A 182 -43.31 34.74 21.04
CA LYS A 182 -43.13 34.69 19.59
C LYS A 182 -41.79 35.29 19.16
N ALA A 183 -41.44 36.47 19.65
CA ALA A 183 -40.16 37.11 19.32
C ALA A 183 -38.97 36.25 19.77
N GLN A 184 -39.09 35.63 20.95
CA GLN A 184 -38.12 34.69 21.48
C GLN A 184 -37.98 33.46 20.57
N TYR A 185 -39.10 32.87 20.13
CA TYR A 185 -39.10 31.76 19.17
C TYR A 185 -38.45 32.13 17.83
N ASP A 186 -38.84 33.26 17.23
CA ASP A 186 -38.30 33.71 15.93
C ASP A 186 -36.78 33.96 16.03
N ARG A 187 -36.31 34.56 17.13
CA ARG A 187 -34.87 34.73 17.40
C ARG A 187 -34.14 33.40 17.61
N SER A 188 -34.79 32.44 18.26
CA SER A 188 -34.27 31.07 18.44
C SER A 188 -34.00 30.41 17.10
N LEU A 189 -35.00 30.46 16.20
CA LEU A 189 -34.91 29.88 14.88
C LEU A 189 -33.77 30.52 14.08
N GLN A 190 -33.63 31.84 14.10
CA GLN A 190 -32.53 32.52 13.43
C GLN A 190 -31.17 32.04 13.93
N ILE A 191 -30.98 31.94 15.25
CA ILE A 191 -29.71 31.46 15.82
C ILE A 191 -29.46 30.00 15.44
N ILE A 192 -30.47 29.13 15.50
CA ILE A 192 -30.37 27.72 15.10
C ILE A 192 -29.98 27.61 13.63
N ILE A 193 -30.62 28.36 12.73
CA ILE A 193 -30.30 28.36 11.29
C ILE A 193 -28.86 28.80 11.05
N VAL A 194 -28.41 29.88 11.71
CA VAL A 194 -27.01 30.35 11.61
C VAL A 194 -26.04 29.28 12.09
N PHE A 195 -26.31 28.61 13.21
CA PHE A 195 -25.47 27.51 13.70
C PHE A 195 -25.44 26.33 12.72
N VAL A 196 -26.58 25.95 12.14
CA VAL A 196 -26.66 24.86 11.14
C VAL A 196 -25.83 25.21 9.91
N ILE A 197 -25.90 26.45 9.42
CA ILE A 197 -25.09 26.91 8.29
C ILE A 197 -23.59 26.85 8.64
N ILE A 198 -23.20 27.35 9.82
CA ILE A 198 -21.81 27.30 10.28
C ILE A 198 -21.32 25.85 10.40
N ALA A 199 -22.14 24.96 10.97
CA ALA A 199 -21.81 23.54 11.10
C ALA A 199 -21.67 22.85 9.73
N ALA A 200 -22.54 23.18 8.77
CA ALA A 200 -22.45 22.67 7.40
C ALA A 200 -21.17 23.16 6.70
N LEU A 201 -20.86 24.46 6.79
CA LEU A 201 -19.62 25.03 6.23
C LEU A 201 -18.37 24.45 6.89
N ALA A 202 -18.38 24.28 8.21
CA ALA A 202 -17.29 23.63 8.94
C ALA A 202 -17.11 22.17 8.50
N THR A 203 -18.20 21.43 8.29
CA THR A 203 -18.17 20.04 7.81
C THR A 203 -17.60 19.95 6.40
N ILE A 204 -18.05 20.82 5.47
CA ILE A 204 -17.50 20.89 4.10
C ILE A 204 -16.02 21.26 4.14
N GLY A 205 -15.64 22.28 4.92
CA GLY A 205 -14.26 22.70 5.10
C GLY A 205 -13.38 21.57 5.62
N LEU A 206 -13.85 20.83 6.62
CA LEU A 206 -13.17 19.68 7.20
C LEU A 206 -13.05 18.52 6.21
N ALA A 207 -14.09 18.24 5.43
CA ALA A 207 -14.06 17.24 4.37
C ALA A 207 -12.99 17.58 3.32
N LEU A 208 -12.99 18.82 2.81
CA LEU A 208 -11.97 19.29 1.86
C LEU A 208 -10.56 19.23 2.46
N TRP A 209 -10.42 19.54 3.75
CA TRP A 209 -9.17 19.48 4.49
C TRP A 209 -8.63 18.04 4.60
N LEU A 210 -9.49 17.08 4.97
CA LEU A 210 -9.14 15.65 5.03
C LEU A 210 -8.87 15.05 3.64
N THR A 211 -9.68 15.37 2.63
CA THR A 211 -9.47 14.88 1.25
C THR A 211 -8.13 15.35 0.69
N ARG A 212 -7.76 16.62 0.88
CA ARG A 212 -6.45 17.12 0.43
C ARG A 212 -5.29 16.57 1.26
N GLY A 213 -5.50 16.35 2.55
CA GLY A 213 -4.46 15.89 3.47
C GLY A 213 -4.22 14.38 3.52
N ILE A 214 -5.18 13.56 3.08
CA ILE A 214 -5.15 12.09 3.19
C ILE A 214 -5.41 11.44 1.84
N VAL A 215 -6.58 11.70 1.24
CA VAL A 215 -7.04 10.99 0.04
C VAL A 215 -6.12 11.23 -1.15
N ARG A 216 -5.75 12.49 -1.43
CA ARG A 216 -4.86 12.82 -2.56
C ARG A 216 -3.45 12.21 -2.43
N PRO A 217 -2.74 12.32 -1.29
CA PRO A 217 -1.45 11.66 -1.11
C PRO A 217 -1.53 10.13 -1.21
N LEU A 218 -2.62 9.54 -0.72
CA LEU A 218 -2.85 8.10 -0.81
C LEU A 218 -3.07 7.66 -2.27
N GLU A 219 -3.89 8.40 -3.03
CA GLU A 219 -4.09 8.16 -4.46
C GLU A 219 -2.77 8.23 -5.24
N ARG A 220 -1.89 9.19 -4.92
CA ARG A 220 -0.54 9.26 -5.50
C ARG A 220 0.29 8.02 -5.16
N ALA A 221 0.24 7.54 -3.92
CA ALA A 221 0.97 6.34 -3.51
C ALA A 221 0.45 5.10 -4.24
N VAL A 222 -0.87 4.97 -4.44
CA VAL A 222 -1.48 3.90 -5.24
C VAL A 222 -0.98 3.96 -6.68
N ARG A 223 -1.07 5.13 -7.34
CA ARG A 223 -0.57 5.29 -8.71
C ARG A 223 0.92 4.91 -8.82
N THR A 224 1.74 5.33 -7.87
CA THR A 224 3.15 4.93 -7.84
C THR A 224 3.33 3.41 -7.75
N ALA A 225 2.54 2.73 -6.91
CA ALA A 225 2.61 1.28 -6.81
C ALA A 225 2.17 0.59 -8.12
N GLU A 226 1.17 1.13 -8.81
CA GLU A 226 0.73 0.66 -10.14
C GLU A 226 1.85 0.79 -11.19
N HIS A 227 2.52 1.94 -11.26
CA HIS A 227 3.65 2.12 -12.19
C HIS A 227 4.80 1.13 -11.91
N VAL A 228 5.11 0.90 -10.63
CA VAL A 228 6.12 -0.10 -10.24
C VAL A 228 5.67 -1.52 -10.62
N ALA A 229 4.39 -1.85 -10.48
CA ALA A 229 3.83 -3.14 -10.88
C ALA A 229 3.87 -3.35 -12.40
N GLU A 230 3.73 -2.28 -13.19
CA GLU A 230 3.89 -2.28 -14.65
C GLU A 230 5.37 -2.29 -15.10
N GLY A 231 6.32 -2.17 -14.16
CA GLY A 231 7.75 -2.15 -14.46
C GLY A 231 8.33 -0.76 -14.77
N ASP A 232 7.52 0.31 -14.72
CA ASP A 232 8.02 1.68 -14.83
C ASP A 232 8.64 2.13 -13.50
N LEU A 233 9.96 1.95 -13.40
CA LEU A 233 10.76 2.43 -12.27
C LEU A 233 11.33 3.84 -12.47
N SER A 234 10.96 4.55 -13.55
CA SER A 234 11.54 5.85 -13.89
C SER A 234 10.97 6.99 -13.06
N GLN A 235 9.71 6.89 -12.63
CA GLN A 235 8.98 7.93 -11.90
C GLN A 235 9.61 8.25 -10.54
N GLN A 236 9.69 9.54 -10.21
CA GLN A 236 10.23 9.98 -8.92
C GLN A 236 9.13 10.00 -7.85
N ILE A 237 9.35 9.26 -6.76
CA ILE A 237 8.42 9.22 -5.62
C ILE A 237 8.71 10.41 -4.71
N GLN A 238 7.81 11.41 -4.74
CA GLN A 238 7.89 12.58 -3.87
C GLN A 238 7.32 12.25 -2.48
N VAL A 239 8.19 12.32 -1.48
CA VAL A 239 7.85 12.13 -0.06
C VAL A 239 7.79 13.50 0.60
N GLU A 240 6.64 13.88 1.16
CA GLU A 240 6.54 15.10 1.98
C GLU A 240 5.77 14.81 3.26
N GLY A 241 5.91 15.62 4.31
CA GLY A 241 5.16 15.42 5.56
C GLY A 241 5.80 14.41 6.53
N ASN A 242 5.03 13.99 7.54
CA ASN A 242 5.48 13.12 8.64
C ASN A 242 4.36 12.20 9.19
N ASP A 243 3.39 11.87 8.35
CA ASP A 243 2.24 11.02 8.69
C ASP A 243 2.38 9.57 8.19
N GLU A 244 1.36 8.74 8.43
CA GLU A 244 1.31 7.35 7.99
C GLU A 244 1.41 7.21 6.46
N VAL A 245 0.82 8.13 5.69
CA VAL A 245 0.90 8.13 4.22
C VAL A 245 2.33 8.45 3.77
N THR A 246 3.01 9.34 4.48
CA THR A 246 4.42 9.65 4.23
C THR A 246 5.30 8.43 4.51
N ARG A 247 5.02 7.69 5.58
CA ARG A 247 5.73 6.44 5.89
C ARG A 247 5.54 5.41 4.77
N LEU A 248 4.33 5.30 4.22
CA LEU A 248 4.04 4.47 3.05
C LEU A 248 4.83 4.95 1.81
N GLN A 249 4.84 6.24 1.53
CA GLN A 249 5.59 6.81 0.40
C GLN A 249 7.10 6.54 0.52
N ARG A 250 7.70 6.65 1.73
CA ARG A 250 9.10 6.28 1.96
C ARG A 250 9.37 4.79 1.71
N ALA A 251 8.46 3.92 2.15
CA ALA A 251 8.59 2.48 1.92
C ALA A 251 8.52 2.14 0.43
N LEU A 252 7.60 2.76 -0.32
CA LEU A 252 7.52 2.61 -1.78
C LEU A 252 8.78 3.14 -2.47
N GLN A 253 9.32 4.27 -2.03
CA GLN A 253 10.59 4.82 -2.54
C GLN A 253 11.76 3.86 -2.33
N GLN A 254 11.88 3.28 -1.13
CA GLN A 254 12.93 2.30 -0.85
C GLN A 254 12.78 1.05 -1.72
N MET A 255 11.54 0.55 -1.90
CA MET A 255 11.25 -0.58 -2.76
C MET A 255 11.64 -0.31 -4.22
N GLN A 256 11.25 0.85 -4.77
CA GLN A 256 11.61 1.25 -6.13
C GLN A 256 13.15 1.33 -6.30
N ASN A 257 13.86 1.91 -5.33
CA ASN A 257 15.32 2.00 -5.37
C ASN A 257 15.99 0.61 -5.38
N ASN A 258 15.50 -0.31 -4.55
CA ASN A 258 16.00 -1.69 -4.53
C ASN A 258 15.76 -2.40 -5.86
N LEU A 259 14.57 -2.25 -6.45
CA LEU A 259 14.25 -2.81 -7.77
C LEU A 259 15.14 -2.23 -8.88
N ARG A 260 15.38 -0.91 -8.87
CA ARG A 260 16.31 -0.26 -9.84
C ARG A 260 17.73 -0.80 -9.70
N SER A 261 18.19 -1.02 -8.47
CA SER A 261 19.52 -1.61 -8.22
C SER A 261 19.61 -3.04 -8.74
N ALA A 262 18.60 -3.87 -8.48
CA ALA A 262 18.53 -5.24 -8.98
C ALA A 262 18.56 -5.28 -10.51
N MET A 263 17.77 -4.43 -11.19
CA MET A 263 17.76 -4.34 -12.66
C MET A 263 19.12 -3.91 -13.24
N ARG A 264 19.84 -2.99 -12.57
CA ARG A 264 21.21 -2.64 -12.99
C ARG A 264 22.15 -3.84 -12.89
N HIS A 265 22.15 -4.55 -11.77
CA HIS A 265 22.98 -5.75 -11.61
C HIS A 265 22.68 -6.83 -12.65
N ILE A 266 21.40 -7.03 -12.99
CA ILE A 266 20.99 -7.96 -14.07
C ILE A 266 21.53 -7.48 -15.42
N SER A 267 21.40 -6.18 -15.74
CA SER A 267 21.92 -5.59 -16.98
C SER A 267 23.44 -5.70 -17.10
N ASP A 268 24.17 -5.44 -16.01
CA ASP A 268 25.63 -5.55 -15.97
C ASP A 268 26.05 -7.01 -16.17
N SER A 269 25.39 -7.95 -15.49
CA SER A 269 25.64 -9.40 -15.64
C SER A 269 25.34 -9.89 -17.06
N ALA A 270 24.26 -9.42 -17.68
CA ALA A 270 23.93 -9.74 -19.06
C ALA A 270 24.98 -9.21 -20.05
N THR A 271 25.52 -8.01 -19.80
CA THR A 271 26.60 -7.42 -20.61
C THR A 271 27.90 -8.21 -20.49
N GLN A 272 28.24 -8.64 -19.27
CA GLN A 272 29.39 -9.52 -19.03
C GLN A 272 29.22 -10.87 -19.73
N LEU A 273 28.02 -11.47 -19.65
CA LEU A 273 27.72 -12.72 -20.33
C LEU A 273 27.82 -12.59 -21.86
N ALA A 274 27.30 -11.50 -22.44
CA ALA A 274 27.42 -11.24 -23.87
C ALA A 274 28.88 -11.06 -24.31
N SER A 275 29.70 -10.41 -23.49
CA SER A 275 31.14 -10.26 -23.74
C SER A 275 31.86 -11.61 -23.70
N ALA A 276 31.61 -12.42 -22.66
CA ALA A 276 32.17 -13.77 -22.53
C ALA A 276 31.74 -14.71 -23.67
N ALA A 277 30.49 -14.59 -24.14
CA ALA A 277 30.01 -15.35 -25.30
C ALA A 277 30.75 -14.96 -26.59
N THR A 278 31.06 -13.67 -26.75
CA THR A 278 31.84 -13.17 -27.90
C THR A 278 33.28 -13.68 -27.86
N GLU A 279 33.91 -13.66 -26.69
CA GLU A 279 35.25 -14.21 -26.48
C GLU A 279 35.30 -15.72 -26.74
N LEU A 280 34.32 -16.48 -26.22
CA LEU A 280 34.17 -17.91 -26.49
C LEU A 280 34.02 -18.19 -27.99
N ASN A 281 33.24 -17.39 -28.72
CA ASN A 281 33.10 -17.54 -30.16
C ASN A 281 34.44 -17.33 -30.88
N SER A 282 35.23 -16.33 -30.47
CA SER A 282 36.58 -16.10 -31.01
C SER A 282 37.52 -17.27 -30.72
N VAL A 283 37.55 -17.77 -29.49
CA VAL A 283 38.39 -18.92 -29.09
C VAL A 283 37.99 -20.18 -29.86
N THR A 284 36.70 -20.37 -30.10
CA THR A 284 36.18 -21.50 -30.89
C THR A 284 36.62 -21.39 -32.35
N GLU A 285 36.60 -20.21 -32.94
CA GLU A 285 37.07 -19.99 -34.32
C GLU A 285 38.58 -20.24 -34.45
N ASP A 286 39.39 -19.76 -33.50
CA ASP A 286 40.83 -20.03 -33.46
C ASP A 286 41.12 -21.52 -33.28
N SER A 287 40.37 -22.21 -32.42
CA SER A 287 40.48 -23.66 -32.23
C SER A 287 40.13 -24.42 -33.51
N TYR A 288 39.11 -23.97 -34.24
CA TYR A 288 38.72 -24.56 -35.53
C TYR A 288 39.85 -24.41 -36.58
N ARG A 289 40.49 -23.24 -36.63
CA ARG A 289 41.65 -23.01 -37.50
C ARG A 289 42.85 -23.88 -37.08
N GLY A 290 43.11 -23.99 -35.78
CA GLY A 290 44.16 -24.87 -35.24
C GLY A 290 43.95 -26.34 -35.59
N LEU A 291 42.71 -26.83 -35.51
CA LEU A 291 42.36 -28.19 -35.92
C LEU A 291 42.59 -28.44 -37.41
N HIS A 292 42.27 -27.48 -38.29
CA HIS A 292 42.57 -27.59 -39.73
C HIS A 292 44.08 -27.68 -40.00
N GLN A 293 44.88 -26.87 -39.31
CA GLN A 293 46.33 -26.93 -39.46
C GLN A 293 46.91 -28.25 -38.91
N GLN A 294 46.45 -28.69 -37.75
CA GLN A 294 46.84 -29.98 -37.18
C GLN A 294 46.46 -31.15 -38.10
N ASN A 295 45.30 -31.08 -38.77
CA ASN A 295 44.88 -32.08 -39.74
C ASN A 295 45.85 -32.15 -40.93
N ALA A 296 46.24 -30.99 -41.47
CA ALA A 296 47.24 -30.93 -42.55
C ALA A 296 48.61 -31.48 -42.13
N GLU A 297 49.07 -31.18 -40.91
CA GLU A 297 50.30 -31.75 -40.35
C GLU A 297 50.21 -33.28 -40.19
N ILE A 298 49.04 -33.80 -39.79
CA ILE A 298 48.80 -35.25 -39.72
C ILE A 298 48.85 -35.90 -41.11
N GLU A 299 48.27 -35.27 -42.14
CA GLU A 299 48.35 -35.77 -43.52
C GLU A 299 49.80 -35.81 -44.03
N GLN A 300 50.59 -34.79 -43.71
CA GLN A 300 52.03 -34.76 -44.01
C GLN A 300 52.79 -35.86 -43.26
N ALA A 301 52.53 -36.03 -41.97
CA ALA A 301 53.13 -37.09 -41.17
C ALA A 301 52.77 -38.48 -41.72
N ALA A 302 51.52 -38.70 -42.11
CA ALA A 302 51.08 -39.95 -42.73
C ALA A 302 51.81 -40.21 -44.06
N THR A 303 52.03 -39.16 -44.87
CA THR A 303 52.81 -39.25 -46.11
C THR A 303 54.27 -39.62 -45.80
N ALA A 304 54.89 -38.96 -44.83
CA ALA A 304 56.26 -39.25 -44.41
C ALA A 304 56.41 -40.68 -43.85
N VAL A 305 55.43 -41.17 -43.09
CA VAL A 305 55.40 -42.57 -42.61
C VAL A 305 55.29 -43.55 -43.78
N ASN A 306 54.51 -43.24 -44.81
CA ASN A 306 54.40 -44.08 -46.00
C ASN A 306 55.71 -44.12 -46.81
N GLU A 307 56.37 -42.97 -46.98
CA GLU A 307 57.72 -42.89 -47.58
C GLU A 307 58.76 -43.65 -46.74
N MET A 308 58.73 -43.49 -45.42
CA MET A 308 59.64 -44.17 -44.51
C MET A 308 59.44 -45.69 -44.55
N THR A 309 58.19 -46.15 -44.62
CA THR A 309 57.88 -47.58 -44.78
C THR A 309 58.46 -48.12 -46.08
N SER A 310 58.30 -47.38 -47.18
CA SER A 310 58.87 -47.74 -48.49
C SER A 310 60.40 -47.81 -48.45
N ALA A 311 61.05 -46.84 -47.81
CA ALA A 311 62.50 -46.81 -47.64
C ALA A 311 63.00 -47.98 -46.75
N VAL A 312 62.28 -48.31 -45.67
CA VAL A 312 62.61 -49.46 -44.81
C VAL A 312 62.48 -50.76 -45.59
N GLU A 313 61.45 -50.93 -46.41
CA GLU A 313 61.32 -52.10 -47.29
C GLU A 313 62.46 -52.19 -48.31
N GLU A 314 62.89 -51.05 -48.87
CA GLU A 314 64.02 -51.00 -49.80
C GLU A 314 65.34 -51.37 -49.10
N VAL A 315 65.58 -50.85 -47.90
CA VAL A 315 66.74 -51.23 -47.08
C VAL A 315 66.70 -52.72 -46.74
N ALA A 316 65.53 -53.27 -46.40
CA ALA A 316 65.38 -54.70 -46.13
C ALA A 316 65.69 -55.56 -47.38
N ARG A 317 65.19 -55.15 -48.57
CA ARG A 317 65.50 -55.81 -49.85
C ARG A 317 67.01 -55.76 -50.16
N ASN A 318 67.63 -54.60 -49.98
CA ASN A 318 69.07 -54.43 -50.20
C ASN A 318 69.91 -55.26 -49.21
N ALA A 319 69.50 -55.33 -47.94
CA ALA A 319 70.16 -56.16 -46.94
C ALA A 319 70.05 -57.65 -47.27
N ALA A 320 68.87 -58.12 -47.69
CA ALA A 320 68.67 -59.50 -48.14
C ALA A 320 69.55 -59.83 -49.36
N SER A 321 69.53 -58.97 -50.39
CA SER A 321 70.38 -59.14 -51.58
C SER A 321 71.87 -59.13 -51.26
N THR A 322 72.32 -58.28 -50.32
CA THR A 322 73.71 -58.24 -49.86
C THR A 322 74.09 -59.52 -49.09
N CYS A 323 73.17 -60.06 -48.29
CA CYS A 323 73.35 -61.33 -47.60
C CYS A 323 73.53 -62.49 -48.58
N ASP A 324 72.69 -62.56 -49.61
CA ASP A 324 72.78 -63.59 -50.68
C ASP A 324 74.13 -63.48 -51.42
N ALA A 325 74.51 -62.27 -51.83
CA ALA A 325 75.79 -62.03 -52.50
C ALA A 325 77.00 -62.37 -51.62
N SER A 326 76.93 -62.07 -50.32
CA SER A 326 77.98 -62.42 -49.35
C SER A 326 78.11 -63.94 -49.18
N THR A 327 76.97 -64.65 -49.14
CA THR A 327 76.93 -66.12 -49.08
C THR A 327 77.58 -66.73 -50.31
N GLN A 328 77.23 -66.24 -51.50
CA GLN A 328 77.83 -66.71 -52.75
C GLN A 328 79.33 -66.39 -52.88
N THR A 329 79.76 -65.24 -52.35
CA THR A 329 81.18 -64.89 -52.27
C THR A 329 81.93 -65.83 -51.33
N SER A 330 81.36 -66.17 -50.17
CA SER A 330 81.92 -67.15 -49.23
C SER A 330 82.08 -68.53 -49.88
N ASP A 331 81.08 -68.99 -50.64
CA ASP A 331 81.16 -70.27 -51.35
C ASP A 331 82.24 -70.26 -52.44
N SER A 332 82.36 -69.16 -53.17
CA SER A 332 83.42 -68.98 -54.18
C SER A 332 84.81 -68.95 -53.54
N ALA A 333 84.95 -68.31 -52.37
CA ALA A 333 86.21 -68.29 -51.62
C ALA A 333 86.58 -69.69 -51.11
N ARG A 334 85.62 -70.49 -50.64
CA ARG A 334 85.86 -71.92 -50.30
C ARG A 334 86.30 -72.72 -51.50
N ALA A 335 85.63 -72.57 -52.64
CA ALA A 335 86.04 -73.26 -53.87
C ALA A 335 87.46 -72.84 -54.31
N GLY A 336 87.80 -71.56 -54.19
CA GLY A 336 89.15 -71.05 -54.41
C GLY A 336 90.18 -71.66 -53.46
N GLN A 337 89.85 -71.76 -52.17
CA GLN A 337 90.69 -72.42 -51.16
C GLN A 337 90.98 -73.87 -51.54
N THR A 338 89.98 -74.63 -51.99
CA THR A 338 90.16 -76.01 -52.47
C THR A 338 91.15 -76.09 -53.63
N ARG A 339 91.03 -75.22 -54.63
CA ARG A 339 91.99 -75.18 -55.76
C ARG A 339 93.41 -74.83 -55.33
N VAL A 340 93.57 -73.95 -54.35
CA VAL A 340 94.90 -73.63 -53.79
C VAL A 340 95.50 -74.86 -53.11
N LEU A 341 94.71 -75.63 -52.36
CA LEU A 341 95.16 -76.88 -51.75
C LEU A 341 95.58 -77.91 -52.81
N GLU A 342 94.81 -78.09 -53.88
CA GLU A 342 95.18 -78.95 -55.02
C GLU A 342 96.49 -78.49 -55.69
N THR A 343 96.71 -77.18 -55.78
CA THR A 343 97.94 -76.61 -56.33
C THR A 343 99.15 -76.89 -55.43
N VAL A 344 98.99 -76.79 -54.10
CA VAL A 344 100.05 -77.14 -53.14
C VAL A 344 100.43 -78.62 -53.26
N ASP A 345 99.45 -79.52 -53.38
CA ASP A 345 99.68 -80.95 -53.58
C ASP A 345 100.44 -81.25 -54.89
N SER A 346 100.05 -80.55 -55.97
CA SER A 346 100.75 -80.62 -57.27
C SER A 346 102.20 -80.13 -57.17
N ILE A 347 102.47 -79.07 -56.39
CA ILE A 347 103.83 -78.55 -56.15
C ILE A 347 104.67 -79.54 -55.34
N GLN A 348 104.08 -80.22 -54.34
CA GLN A 348 104.77 -81.26 -53.57
C GLN A 348 105.16 -82.43 -54.48
N THR A 349 104.24 -82.86 -55.35
CA THR A 349 104.49 -83.89 -56.37
C THR A 349 105.63 -83.47 -57.32
N LEU A 350 105.59 -82.24 -57.82
CA LEU A 350 106.65 -81.70 -58.69
C LEU A 350 108.01 -81.67 -57.99
N THR A 351 108.04 -81.30 -56.71
CA THR A 351 109.28 -81.25 -55.91
C THR A 351 109.90 -82.64 -55.79
N HIS A 352 109.08 -83.68 -55.62
CA HIS A 352 109.51 -85.07 -55.58
C HIS A 352 110.10 -85.52 -56.93
N ASP A 353 109.45 -85.18 -58.05
CA ASP A 353 109.94 -85.52 -59.39
C ASP A 353 111.27 -84.82 -59.74
N VAL A 354 111.45 -83.57 -59.30
CA VAL A 354 112.72 -82.84 -59.46
C VAL A 354 113.85 -83.50 -58.66
N GLN A 355 113.59 -83.96 -57.43
CA GLN A 355 114.57 -84.73 -56.65
C GLN A 355 114.92 -86.07 -57.31
N GLY A 356 113.95 -86.77 -57.88
CA GLY A 356 114.18 -87.99 -58.66
C GLY A 356 115.06 -87.74 -59.89
N THR A 357 114.81 -86.64 -60.60
CA THR A 357 115.58 -86.22 -61.78
C THR A 357 117.04 -85.89 -61.42
N ALA A 358 117.28 -85.23 -60.28
CA ALA A 358 118.62 -84.95 -59.79
C ALA A 358 119.43 -86.23 -59.49
N GLY A 359 118.76 -87.31 -59.06
CA GLY A 359 119.37 -88.63 -58.88
C GLY A 359 119.81 -89.27 -60.20
N LEU A 360 118.96 -89.19 -61.23
CA LEU A 360 119.28 -89.69 -62.58
C LEU A 360 120.49 -88.98 -63.21
N VAL A 361 120.58 -87.66 -63.06
CA VAL A 361 121.72 -86.87 -63.56
C VAL A 361 123.03 -87.30 -62.90
N ARG A 362 123.00 -87.61 -61.59
CA ARG A 362 124.20 -88.07 -60.86
C ARG A 362 124.69 -89.43 -61.35
N ASN A 363 123.79 -90.36 -61.69
CA ASN A 363 124.14 -91.65 -62.31
C ASN A 363 124.76 -91.48 -63.71
N LEU A 364 124.28 -90.53 -64.51
CA LEU A 364 124.80 -90.27 -65.86
C LEU A 364 126.25 -89.75 -65.84
N VAL A 365 126.62 -88.96 -64.84
CA VAL A 365 127.99 -88.47 -64.63
C VAL A 365 128.94 -89.64 -64.34
N GLU A 366 128.51 -90.62 -63.55
CA GLU A 366 129.30 -91.80 -63.20
C GLU A 366 129.53 -92.70 -64.43
N GLN A 367 128.49 -92.97 -65.23
CA GLN A 367 128.62 -93.70 -66.50
C GLN A 367 129.52 -93.00 -67.53
N SER A 368 129.51 -91.67 -67.59
CA SER A 368 130.37 -90.91 -68.51
C SER A 368 131.86 -90.98 -68.15
N GLN A 369 132.18 -91.08 -66.85
CA GLN A 369 133.56 -91.28 -66.39
C GLN A 369 134.09 -92.68 -66.75
N ASP A 370 133.24 -93.71 -66.69
CA ASP A 370 133.64 -95.05 -67.09
C ASP A 370 133.88 -95.18 -68.60
N ILE A 371 133.12 -94.46 -69.45
CA ILE A 371 133.40 -94.35 -70.88
C ILE A 371 134.77 -93.70 -71.14
N GLY A 372 135.15 -92.69 -70.33
CA GLY A 372 136.47 -92.05 -70.42
C GLY A 372 137.64 -93.02 -70.19
N LYS A 373 137.52 -93.92 -69.21
CA LYS A 373 138.54 -94.96 -68.93
C LYS A 373 138.70 -95.94 -70.10
N VAL A 374 137.61 -96.27 -70.80
CA VAL A 374 137.65 -97.18 -71.96
C VAL A 374 138.37 -96.51 -73.14
N LEU A 375 138.19 -95.21 -73.36
CA LEU A 375 138.87 -94.46 -74.42
C LEU A 375 140.39 -94.39 -74.21
N ASP A 376 140.86 -94.25 -72.97
CA ASP A 376 142.30 -94.25 -72.65
C ASP A 376 142.97 -95.60 -72.97
N VAL A 377 142.26 -96.72 -72.76
CA VAL A 377 142.74 -98.06 -73.12
C VAL A 377 142.82 -98.23 -74.65
N ILE A 378 141.83 -97.71 -75.40
CA ILE A 378 141.84 -97.76 -76.87
C ILE A 378 143.03 -96.96 -77.43
N ARG A 379 143.35 -95.81 -76.83
CA ARG A 379 144.50 -94.99 -77.22
C ARG A 379 145.83 -95.71 -76.99
N ALA A 380 145.97 -96.42 -75.87
CA ALA A 380 147.15 -97.23 -75.57
C ALA A 380 147.34 -98.40 -76.55
N ILE A 381 146.26 -99.07 -77.00
CA ILE A 381 146.34 -100.16 -77.99
C ILE A 381 146.71 -99.63 -79.39
N ALA A 382 146.20 -98.45 -79.77
CA ALA A 382 146.52 -97.84 -81.06
C ALA A 382 148.02 -97.46 -81.18
N GLU A 383 148.61 -96.95 -80.10
CA GLU A 383 150.05 -96.61 -80.04
C GLU A 383 150.95 -97.86 -80.07
N GLN A 384 150.54 -98.93 -79.38
CA GLN A 384 151.29 -100.18 -79.35
C GLN A 384 151.27 -100.92 -80.71
N THR A 385 150.18 -100.78 -81.48
CA THR A 385 150.09 -101.41 -82.81
C THR A 385 150.93 -100.64 -83.86
N ASN A 386 150.94 -99.31 -83.80
CA ASN A 386 151.75 -98.46 -84.68
C ASN A 386 153.26 -98.72 -84.50
N LEU A 387 153.70 -98.99 -83.26
CA LEU A 387 155.10 -99.27 -82.93
C LEU A 387 155.59 -100.65 -83.41
N LEU A 388 154.70 -101.64 -83.54
CA LEU A 388 155.06 -102.97 -84.05
C LEU A 388 155.30 -103.01 -85.56
N ALA A 389 154.67 -102.11 -86.32
CA ALA A 389 154.82 -102.07 -87.77
C ALA A 389 156.16 -101.48 -88.26
N LEU A 390 156.85 -100.68 -87.42
CA LEU A 390 158.05 -99.94 -87.84
C LEU A 390 159.39 -100.64 -87.52
N ASN A 391 159.43 -101.60 -86.59
CA ASN A 391 160.68 -102.21 -86.11
C ASN A 391 160.97 -103.62 -86.67
N ALA A 392 160.28 -104.05 -87.73
CA ALA A 392 160.61 -105.28 -88.47
C ALA A 392 160.83 -105.06 -89.99
N ALA A 393 160.93 -103.80 -90.43
CA ALA A 393 161.78 -103.37 -91.54
C ALA A 393 162.99 -102.64 -90.93
#